data_AF-A0A5J4P0H7-F1
#
_entry.id   AF-A0A5J4P0H7-F1
#
_cell.length_a   1.000
_cell.length_b   1.000
_cell.length_c   1.000
_cell.angle_alpha   90.00
_cell.angle_beta   90.00
_cell.angle_gamma   90.00
#
_symmetry.space_group_name_H-M   'P 1'
#
loop_
_entity.id
_entity.type
_entity.pdbx_description
1 polymer ?
#
loop_
_entity_poly.entity_id
_entity_poly.type
_entity_poly.pdbx_seq_one_letter_code
_entity_poly.pdbx_strand_id
1 'polypeptide(L)'
;MSQTILDPSALEACVRDYLNDHVPRVMAVLDPLRIRISNWNELYPNMDVGEVDVPDFPSIPDSKTHKCIITPEVYVDATDFQEVPDKGYRRLTPNQSVGLRHAGLVFQVNEIIKDDSGKVIELVGTAKSVEEVAKPKAFIQWVSKPIHCEVRLYDRL
;
A
#
# COMPACT_ATOMS: atom_id res chain seq x y z
N MET A 1 1.22 -20.21 46.81
CA MET A 1 1.66 -19.71 45.50
C MET A 1 0.62 -18.71 45.01
N SER A 2 0.99 -17.46 44.76
CA SER A 2 0.04 -16.48 44.21
C SER A 2 -0.23 -16.83 42.75
N GLN A 3 -1.49 -16.97 42.38
CA GLN A 3 -1.88 -17.21 41.00
C GLN A 3 -2.07 -15.84 40.32
N THR A 4 -1.31 -15.60 39.25
CA THR A 4 -1.44 -14.40 38.41
C THR A 4 -2.15 -14.78 37.13
N ILE A 5 -3.26 -14.12 36.84
CA ILE A 5 -3.99 -14.24 35.57
C ILE A 5 -3.51 -13.08 34.68
N LEU A 6 -3.06 -13.40 33.48
CA LEU A 6 -2.60 -12.43 32.48
C LEU A 6 -3.65 -12.29 31.39
N ASP A 7 -3.94 -11.05 31.01
CA ASP A 7 -4.78 -10.77 29.84
C ASP A 7 -4.04 -11.21 28.56
N PRO A 8 -4.67 -11.97 27.65
CA PRO A 8 -4.06 -12.35 26.37
C PRO A 8 -3.53 -11.17 25.55
N SER A 9 -4.11 -9.97 25.71
CA SER A 9 -3.60 -8.74 25.08
C SER A 9 -2.17 -8.40 25.49
N ALA A 10 -1.75 -8.75 26.70
CA ALA A 10 -0.37 -8.53 27.15
C ALA A 10 0.61 -9.39 26.33
N LEU A 11 0.24 -10.64 26.04
CA LEU A 11 1.04 -11.51 25.19
C LEU A 11 1.10 -10.96 23.75
N GLU A 12 -0.03 -10.56 23.19
CA GLU A 12 -0.07 -9.96 21.85
C GLU A 12 0.79 -8.68 21.76
N ALA A 13 0.77 -7.84 22.78
CA ALA A 13 1.60 -6.64 22.85
C ALA A 13 3.09 -6.99 22.85
N CYS A 14 3.52 -7.94 23.68
CA CYS A 14 4.92 -8.40 23.70
C CYS A 14 5.37 -8.95 22.35
N VAL A 15 4.52 -9.71 21.66
CA VAL A 15 4.83 -10.23 20.33
C VAL A 15 4.91 -9.09 19.31
N ARG A 16 3.99 -8.12 19.34
CA ARG A 16 4.01 -6.95 18.44
C ARG A 16 5.29 -6.13 18.60
N ASP A 17 5.68 -5.83 19.83
CA ASP A 17 6.89 -5.07 20.13
C ASP A 17 8.14 -5.81 19.63
N TYR A 18 8.23 -7.11 19.90
CA TYR A 18 9.34 -7.93 19.42
C TYR A 18 9.42 -7.95 17.88
N LEU A 19 8.31 -8.20 17.18
CA LEU A 19 8.30 -8.26 15.72
C LEU A 19 8.54 -6.90 15.07
N ASN A 20 8.11 -5.81 15.71
CA ASN A 20 8.40 -4.46 15.25
C ASN A 20 9.91 -4.22 15.15
N ASP A 21 10.72 -4.75 16.05
CA ASP A 21 12.16 -4.47 16.02
C ASP A 21 12.96 -5.49 15.18
N HIS A 22 12.42 -6.68 14.93
CA HIS A 22 13.17 -7.80 14.35
C HIS A 22 12.74 -8.21 12.93
N VAL A 23 11.56 -7.81 12.46
CA VAL A 23 11.03 -8.25 11.15
C VAL A 23 11.20 -7.17 10.07
N PRO A 24 11.73 -7.52 8.88
CA PRO A 24 11.80 -6.60 7.75
C PRO A 24 10.40 -6.27 7.22
N ARG A 25 10.17 -5.00 6.88
CA ARG A 25 8.90 -4.52 6.34
C ARG A 25 8.81 -4.89 4.88
N VAL A 26 7.71 -5.55 4.51
CA VAL A 26 7.38 -5.89 3.12
C VAL A 26 5.98 -5.39 2.79
N MET A 27 5.68 -5.23 1.51
CA MET A 27 4.35 -4.86 1.03
C MET A 27 3.60 -6.11 0.56
N ALA A 28 2.35 -6.26 1.00
CA ALA A 28 1.45 -7.29 0.55
C ALA A 28 0.06 -6.68 0.40
N VAL A 29 -0.70 -7.14 -0.59
CA VAL A 29 -2.07 -6.71 -0.84
C VAL A 29 -2.98 -7.92 -0.69
N LEU A 30 -4.00 -7.82 0.16
CA LEU A 30 -4.85 -8.96 0.51
C LEU A 30 -6.06 -9.04 -0.40
N ASP A 31 -6.73 -7.91 -0.66
CA ASP A 31 -7.82 -7.82 -1.64
C ASP A 31 -7.35 -6.92 -2.81
N PRO A 32 -6.79 -7.50 -3.89
CA PRO A 32 -6.14 -6.71 -4.93
C PRO A 32 -7.14 -5.95 -5.81
N LEU A 33 -6.99 -4.63 -5.83
CA LEU A 33 -7.60 -3.73 -6.80
C LEU A 33 -6.54 -3.25 -7.79
N ARG A 34 -6.78 -3.47 -9.09
CA ARG A 34 -5.87 -3.09 -10.16
C ARG A 34 -5.86 -1.58 -10.37
N ILE A 35 -4.67 -1.00 -10.49
CA ILE A 35 -4.41 0.39 -10.85
C ILE A 35 -3.56 0.42 -12.12
N ARG A 36 -3.94 1.28 -13.07
CA ARG A 36 -3.18 1.56 -14.28
C ARG A 36 -2.77 3.04 -14.34
N ILE A 37 -1.46 3.27 -14.37
CA ILE A 37 -0.85 4.60 -14.51
C ILE A 37 -0.76 4.93 -15.99
N SER A 38 -1.61 5.84 -16.48
CA SER A 38 -1.73 6.16 -17.90
C SER A 38 -0.58 7.01 -18.44
N ASN A 39 0.09 7.79 -17.60
CA ASN A 39 1.19 8.67 -17.98
C ASN A 39 2.58 8.08 -17.67
N TRP A 40 2.71 6.75 -17.70
CA TRP A 40 3.94 6.06 -17.32
C TRP A 40 5.18 6.53 -18.09
N ASN A 41 5.08 6.69 -19.40
CA ASN A 41 6.21 7.10 -20.25
C ASN A 41 6.74 8.51 -19.91
N GLU A 42 5.92 9.36 -19.30
CA GLU A 42 6.35 10.69 -18.82
C GLU A 42 7.15 10.57 -17.53
N LEU A 43 6.81 9.61 -16.66
CA LEU A 43 7.47 9.35 -15.38
C LEU A 43 8.78 8.57 -15.54
N TYR A 44 8.77 7.60 -16.44
CA TYR A 44 9.89 6.67 -16.69
C TYR A 44 10.19 6.60 -18.20
N PRO A 45 10.87 7.60 -18.78
CA PRO A 45 11.15 7.64 -20.21
C PRO A 45 11.96 6.43 -20.70
N ASN A 46 11.41 5.68 -21.66
CA ASN A 46 12.02 4.47 -22.24
C ASN A 46 12.30 3.34 -21.23
N MET A 47 11.58 3.31 -20.09
CA MET A 47 11.73 2.28 -19.08
C MET A 47 10.39 1.59 -18.83
N ASP A 48 10.37 0.26 -18.96
CA ASP A 48 9.17 -0.55 -18.69
C ASP A 48 8.94 -0.79 -17.19
N VAL A 49 9.97 -0.54 -16.38
CA VAL A 49 9.99 -0.78 -14.94
C VAL A 49 10.74 0.34 -14.24
N GLY A 50 10.25 0.75 -13.07
CA GLY A 50 10.99 1.58 -12.11
C GLY A 50 11.51 0.74 -10.95
N GLU A 51 12.60 1.17 -10.33
CA GLU A 51 13.12 0.58 -9.09
C GLU A 51 12.81 1.50 -7.91
N VAL A 52 12.34 0.92 -6.82
CA VAL A 52 12.01 1.61 -5.58
C VAL A 52 12.78 0.96 -4.44
N ASP A 53 13.61 1.73 -3.75
CA ASP A 53 14.31 1.25 -2.56
C ASP A 53 13.40 1.36 -1.34
N VAL A 54 13.15 0.24 -0.67
CA VAL A 54 12.29 0.14 0.51
C VAL A 54 13.14 -0.22 1.73
N PRO A 55 13.11 0.57 2.82
CA PRO A 55 13.84 0.25 4.04
C PRO A 55 13.18 -0.91 4.79
N ASP A 56 13.99 -1.90 5.17
CA ASP A 56 13.57 -3.06 5.95
C ASP A 56 13.08 -2.67 7.34
N PHE A 57 13.71 -1.67 7.97
CA PHE A 57 13.39 -1.21 9.33
C PHE A 57 13.25 0.32 9.34
N PRO A 58 12.03 0.85 9.16
CA PRO A 58 11.78 2.29 9.06
C PRO A 58 12.16 3.10 10.31
N SER A 59 12.26 2.44 11.48
CA SER A 59 12.67 3.08 12.74
C SER A 59 14.19 3.24 12.88
N ILE A 60 14.98 2.57 12.04
CA ILE A 60 16.44 2.55 12.12
C ILE A 60 17.00 3.45 11.01
N PRO A 61 17.72 4.53 11.35
CA PRO A 61 18.51 5.28 10.37
C PRO A 61 19.51 4.36 9.68
N ASP A 62 19.67 4.50 8.36
CA ASP A 62 20.56 3.65 7.53
C ASP A 62 20.21 2.15 7.55
N SER A 63 18.93 1.84 7.70
CA SER A 63 18.42 0.49 7.57
C SER A 63 18.80 -0.14 6.23
N LYS A 64 18.99 -1.47 6.22
CA LYS A 64 19.09 -2.23 4.98
C LYS A 64 17.86 -1.96 4.12
N THR A 65 18.07 -1.85 2.82
CA THR A 65 16.99 -1.69 1.85
C THR A 65 16.90 -2.92 0.97
N HIS A 66 15.69 -3.20 0.49
CA HIS A 66 15.46 -4.10 -0.62
C HIS A 66 14.81 -3.33 -1.77
N LYS A 67 15.05 -3.83 -2.99
CA LYS A 67 14.49 -3.25 -4.21
C LYS A 67 13.11 -3.83 -4.48
N CYS A 68 12.13 -2.96 -4.68
CA CYS A 68 10.83 -3.29 -5.24
C CYS A 68 10.74 -2.75 -6.66
N ILE A 69 10.12 -3.53 -7.54
CA ILE A 69 9.86 -3.11 -8.92
C ILE A 69 8.50 -2.43 -8.94
N ILE A 70 8.38 -1.30 -9.64
CA ILE A 70 7.11 -0.66 -9.98
C ILE A 70 6.92 -0.68 -11.51
N THR A 71 5.70 -0.92 -11.96
CA THR A 71 5.33 -0.96 -13.38
C THR A 71 4.08 -0.09 -13.63
N PRO A 72 3.69 0.18 -14.89
CA PRO A 72 2.47 0.95 -15.17
C PRO A 72 1.22 0.33 -14.54
N GLU A 73 1.25 -0.99 -14.36
CA GLU A 73 0.23 -1.75 -13.66
C GLU A 73 0.66 -2.04 -12.22
N VAL A 74 -0.19 -1.67 -11.27
CA VAL A 74 0.05 -1.82 -9.83
C VAL A 74 -1.22 -2.35 -9.18
N TYR A 75 -1.08 -3.05 -8.06
CA TYR A 75 -2.20 -3.49 -7.24
C TYR A 75 -2.13 -2.79 -5.89
N VAL A 76 -3.27 -2.32 -5.42
CA VAL A 76 -3.47 -1.78 -4.07
C VAL A 76 -4.57 -2.57 -3.38
N ASP A 77 -4.74 -2.37 -2.08
CA ASP A 77 -5.85 -2.99 -1.38
C ASP A 77 -7.17 -2.31 -1.78
N ALA A 78 -8.20 -3.11 -2.06
CA ALA A 78 -9.52 -2.60 -2.43
C ALA A 78 -10.11 -1.69 -1.32
N THR A 79 -9.75 -1.95 -0.05
CA THR A 79 -10.17 -1.11 1.09
C THR A 79 -9.50 0.26 1.11
N ASP A 80 -8.47 0.49 0.29
CA ASP A 80 -7.81 1.78 0.15
C ASP A 80 -8.45 2.70 -0.90
N PHE A 81 -9.48 2.22 -1.61
CA PHE A 81 -10.31 3.03 -2.50
C PHE A 81 -11.77 3.13 -2.02
N GLN A 82 -12.31 4.35 -2.01
CA GLN A 82 -13.74 4.59 -1.82
C GLN A 82 -14.24 5.61 -2.83
N GLU A 83 -15.29 5.25 -3.57
CA GLU A 83 -15.96 6.16 -4.50
C GLU A 83 -16.75 7.25 -3.76
N VAL A 84 -17.47 6.85 -2.71
CA VAL A 84 -18.18 7.76 -1.80
C VAL A 84 -17.48 7.68 -0.44
N PRO A 85 -16.60 8.63 -0.10
CA PRO A 85 -15.79 8.55 1.10
C PRO A 85 -16.58 8.88 2.36
N ASP A 86 -16.34 8.12 3.43
CA ASP A 86 -16.82 8.45 4.76
C ASP A 86 -16.12 9.70 5.34
N LYS A 87 -16.75 10.34 6.34
CA LYS A 87 -16.17 11.49 7.02
C LYS A 87 -14.83 11.09 7.67
N GLY A 88 -13.74 11.69 7.19
CA GLY A 88 -12.39 11.43 7.70
C GLY A 88 -11.58 10.43 6.89
N TYR A 89 -12.11 9.92 5.77
CA TYR A 89 -11.37 9.06 4.86
C TYR A 89 -10.20 9.81 4.18
N ARG A 90 -8.98 9.27 4.30
CA ARG A 90 -7.73 9.93 3.86
C ARG A 90 -7.04 9.25 2.68
N ARG A 91 -7.55 8.11 2.22
CA ARG A 91 -6.94 7.29 1.17
C ARG A 91 -7.50 7.69 -0.19
N LEU A 92 -7.47 6.78 -1.17
CA LEU A 92 -7.79 7.09 -2.56
C LEU A 92 -9.29 7.28 -2.75
N THR A 93 -9.68 8.38 -3.40
CA THR A 93 -11.06 8.64 -3.84
C THR A 93 -11.01 9.27 -5.23
N PRO A 94 -12.15 9.38 -5.94
CA PRO A 94 -12.18 10.07 -7.23
C PRO A 94 -11.67 11.53 -7.16
N ASN A 95 -11.81 12.18 -6.00
CA ASN A 95 -11.45 13.58 -5.79
C ASN A 95 -10.21 13.77 -4.88
N GLN A 96 -9.56 12.68 -4.47
CA GLN A 96 -8.46 12.72 -3.51
C GLN A 96 -7.36 11.75 -3.94
N SER A 97 -6.18 12.30 -4.19
CA SER A 97 -4.99 11.54 -4.53
C SER A 97 -4.36 10.87 -3.30
N VAL A 98 -3.53 9.86 -3.56
CA VAL A 98 -2.82 9.10 -2.54
C VAL A 98 -1.36 8.93 -2.93
N GLY A 99 -0.46 8.90 -1.95
CA GLY A 99 0.93 8.56 -2.19
C GLY A 99 1.11 7.05 -2.34
N LEU A 100 1.87 6.61 -3.33
CA LEU A 100 2.37 5.24 -3.40
C LEU A 100 3.57 5.15 -2.47
N ARG A 101 3.48 4.30 -1.44
CA ARG A 101 4.50 4.21 -0.37
C ARG A 101 5.89 3.93 -0.97
N HIS A 102 6.90 4.69 -0.57
CA HIS A 102 8.30 4.62 -1.05
C HIS A 102 8.53 4.96 -2.53
N ALA A 103 7.53 4.85 -3.41
CA ALA A 103 7.70 5.08 -4.85
C ALA A 103 7.96 6.54 -5.25
N GLY A 104 7.78 7.50 -4.33
CA GLY A 104 7.92 8.93 -4.65
C GLY A 104 6.83 9.46 -5.60
N LEU A 105 5.74 8.70 -5.77
CA LEU A 105 4.64 9.03 -6.67
C LEU A 105 3.35 9.31 -5.91
N VAL A 106 2.56 10.26 -6.41
CA VAL A 106 1.20 10.55 -5.98
C VAL A 106 0.25 10.18 -7.12
N PHE A 107 -0.62 9.21 -6.88
CA PHE A 107 -1.59 8.72 -7.84
C PHE A 107 -2.95 9.41 -7.65
N GLN A 108 -3.57 9.79 -8.76
CA GLN A 108 -4.90 10.37 -8.84
C GLN A 108 -5.76 9.57 -9.81
N VAL A 109 -7.00 9.24 -9.42
CA VAL A 109 -7.96 8.53 -10.28
C VAL A 109 -8.51 9.47 -11.35
N ASN A 110 -8.54 9.00 -12.59
CA ASN A 110 -9.17 9.66 -13.72
C ASN A 110 -10.42 8.90 -14.19
N GLU A 111 -10.38 7.57 -14.16
CA GLU A 111 -11.46 6.70 -14.62
C GLU A 111 -11.61 5.50 -13.68
N ILE A 112 -12.85 5.07 -13.46
CA ILE A 112 -13.21 3.94 -12.61
C ILE A 112 -13.90 2.91 -13.49
N ILE A 113 -13.29 1.74 -13.61
CA ILE A 113 -13.82 0.63 -14.39
C ILE A 113 -14.53 -0.32 -13.43
N LYS A 114 -15.80 -0.61 -13.74
CA LYS A 114 -16.66 -1.52 -12.97
C LYS A 114 -17.06 -2.72 -13.81
N ASP A 115 -17.31 -3.84 -13.16
CA ASP A 115 -17.95 -4.99 -13.79
C ASP A 115 -19.48 -4.83 -13.89
N ASP A 116 -20.15 -5.83 -14.47
CA ASP A 116 -21.60 -5.87 -14.64
C ASP A 116 -22.38 -5.84 -13.31
N SER A 117 -21.72 -6.20 -12.19
CA SER A 117 -22.29 -6.15 -10.85
C SER A 117 -22.15 -4.78 -10.18
N GLY A 118 -21.41 -3.86 -10.82
CA GLY A 118 -21.06 -2.56 -10.26
C GLY A 118 -19.86 -2.57 -9.33
N LYS A 119 -19.15 -3.71 -9.20
CA LYS A 119 -17.91 -3.79 -8.41
C LYS A 119 -16.78 -3.12 -9.18
N VAL A 120 -15.98 -2.31 -8.48
CA VAL A 120 -14.79 -1.67 -9.05
C VAL A 120 -13.71 -2.73 -9.26
N ILE A 121 -13.24 -2.86 -10.50
CA ILE A 121 -12.25 -3.88 -10.91
C ILE A 121 -10.91 -3.26 -11.32
N GLU A 122 -10.93 -2.02 -11.82
CA GLU A 122 -9.72 -1.30 -12.22
C GLU A 122 -9.91 0.20 -12.05
N LEU A 123 -8.84 0.87 -11.61
CA LEU A 123 -8.74 2.33 -11.59
C LEU A 123 -7.67 2.77 -12.58
N VAL A 124 -8.02 3.69 -13.47
CA VAL A 124 -7.07 4.30 -14.40
C VAL A 124 -6.83 5.72 -13.96
N GLY A 125 -5.57 6.13 -13.93
CA GLY A 125 -5.22 7.43 -13.41
C GLY A 125 -3.84 7.90 -13.79
N THR A 126 -3.52 9.10 -13.36
CA THR A 126 -2.22 9.73 -13.57
C THR A 126 -1.43 9.74 -12.27
N ALA A 127 -0.12 9.63 -12.37
CA ALA A 127 0.79 9.81 -11.24
C ALA A 127 1.73 10.99 -11.48
N LYS A 128 2.13 11.66 -10.40
CA LYS A 128 3.10 12.77 -10.40
C LYS A 128 4.13 12.56 -9.29
N SER A 129 5.31 13.16 -9.43
CA SER A 129 6.31 13.15 -8.36
C SER A 129 5.75 13.84 -7.11
N VAL A 130 6.02 13.29 -5.92
CA VAL A 130 5.64 13.90 -4.62
C VAL A 130 6.19 15.32 -4.46
N GLU A 131 7.26 15.67 -5.17
CA GLU A 131 7.85 17.02 -5.16
C GLU A 131 7.07 18.04 -5.98
N GLU A 132 6.28 17.58 -6.97
CA GLU A 132 5.53 18.45 -7.90
C GLU A 132 4.11 18.74 -7.43
N VAL A 133 3.63 18.02 -6.43
CA VAL A 133 2.26 18.13 -5.91
C VAL A 133 2.22 18.36 -4.41
N ALA A 134 1.10 18.91 -3.96
CA ALA A 134 0.84 19.01 -2.52
C ALA A 134 0.89 17.62 -1.87
N LYS A 135 1.52 17.55 -0.70
CA LYS A 135 1.69 16.31 0.06
C LYS A 135 0.33 15.57 0.21
N PRO A 136 0.24 14.29 -0.19
CA PRO A 136 -1.01 13.55 -0.09
C PRO A 136 -1.39 13.32 1.37
N LYS A 137 -2.69 13.12 1.63
CA LYS A 137 -3.19 12.91 3.00
C LYS A 137 -2.81 11.55 3.59
N ALA A 138 -2.51 10.58 2.73
CA ALA A 138 -2.08 9.24 3.13
C ALA A 138 -1.12 8.64 2.08
N PHE A 139 -0.32 7.67 2.53
CA PHE A 139 0.46 6.79 1.67
C PHE A 139 -0.06 5.37 1.84
N ILE A 140 -0.30 4.67 0.73
CA ILE A 140 -0.82 3.30 0.72
C ILE A 140 0.22 2.33 0.18
N GLN A 141 0.14 1.10 0.65
CA GLN A 141 0.97 0.02 0.13
C GLN A 141 0.50 -0.39 -1.26
N TRP A 142 1.42 -0.93 -2.05
CA TRP A 142 1.17 -1.37 -3.40
C TRP A 142 2.11 -2.53 -3.73
N VAL A 143 1.73 -3.33 -4.71
CA VAL A 143 2.58 -4.38 -5.28
C VAL A 143 2.50 -4.33 -6.80
N SER A 144 3.62 -4.57 -7.47
CA SER A 144 3.65 -4.78 -8.92
C SER A 144 4.34 -6.12 -9.22
N LYS A 145 3.95 -6.78 -10.32
CA LYS A 145 4.41 -8.15 -10.65
C LYS A 145 4.40 -9.09 -9.40
N PRO A 146 3.27 -9.19 -8.69
CA PRO A 146 3.24 -9.83 -7.37
C PRO A 146 3.50 -11.33 -7.46
N ILE A 147 4.01 -11.88 -6.36
CA ILE A 147 4.00 -13.32 -6.11
C ILE A 147 2.67 -13.65 -5.44
N HIS A 148 1.89 -14.55 -6.03
CA HIS A 148 0.62 -15.00 -5.46
C HIS A 148 0.88 -15.93 -4.27
N CYS A 149 0.19 -15.68 -3.15
CA CYS A 149 0.27 -16.50 -1.95
C CYS A 149 -1.09 -16.60 -1.25
N GLU A 150 -1.25 -17.63 -0.41
CA GLU A 150 -2.39 -17.77 0.50
C GLU A 150 -2.06 -17.09 1.82
N VAL A 151 -2.94 -16.19 2.28
CA VAL A 151 -2.81 -15.53 3.58
C VAL A 151 -3.94 -16.00 4.48
N ARG A 152 -3.59 -16.44 5.71
CA ARG A 152 -4.54 -16.89 6.72
C ARG A 152 -4.61 -15.86 7.84
N LEU A 153 -5.78 -15.25 7.99
CA LEU A 153 -6.06 -14.32 9.07
C LEU A 153 -6.62 -15.11 10.27
N TYR A 154 -5.91 -15.05 11.39
CA TYR A 154 -6.33 -15.66 12.65
C TYR A 154 -6.84 -14.59 13.60
N ASP A 155 -7.88 -14.93 14.37
CA ASP A 155 -8.38 -14.14 15.49
C ASP A 155 -8.40 -15.01 16.75
N ARG A 156 -8.75 -14.42 17.89
CA ARG A 156 -8.92 -15.12 19.15
C ARG A 156 -9.96 -16.24 18.99
N LEU A 157 -9.63 -17.41 19.52
CA LEU A 157 -10.48 -18.60 19.51
C LEU A 157 -11.72 -18.42 20.40
#